data_AF-A0A536TJK2-F1
#
_entry.id   AF-A0A536TJK2-F1
#
_cell.length_a   1.000
_cell.length_b   1.000
_cell.length_c   1.000
_cell.angle_alpha   90.00
_cell.angle_beta   90.00
_cell.angle_gamma   90.00
#
_symmetry.space_group_name_H-M   'P 1'
#
loop_
_entity.id
_entity.type
_entity.pdbx_description
1 polymer ?
#
loop_
_entity_poly.entity_id
_entity_poly.type
_entity_poly.pdbx_seq_one_letter_code
_entity_poly.pdbx_strand_id
1 'polypeptide(L)'
;MNRLHASLGVVISATLLVAACEREKREFDPGPEGAQLGKSLSGVDRMSHYERNAHALATGKRLWTWYNCSGCHANGGGGASGPALMDRAWIYGWDTASIYKSIADGRPNGMPAYRGRIPEDQLWQLTAYVRSLSGLAPQDGAPNRDDAFLTRTPESFSDQQKPQPAQPSAATGQR
;
A
#
# COMPACT_ATOMS: atom_id res chain seq x y z
N MET A 1 39.87 54.30 -13.01
CA MET A 1 38.63 53.69 -13.53
C MET A 1 38.49 52.19 -13.15
N ASN A 2 39.56 51.43 -12.91
CA ASN A 2 39.45 49.99 -12.55
C ASN A 2 38.91 49.66 -11.14
N ARG A 3 38.97 50.58 -10.17
CA ARG A 3 38.54 50.29 -8.79
C ARG A 3 37.02 50.22 -8.61
N LEU A 4 36.25 50.93 -9.44
CA LEU A 4 34.77 50.90 -9.39
C LEU A 4 34.20 49.56 -9.86
N HIS A 5 34.76 48.97 -10.93
CA HIS A 5 34.29 47.67 -11.43
C HIS A 5 34.61 46.53 -10.46
N ALA A 6 35.75 46.58 -9.77
CA ALA A 6 36.12 45.60 -8.75
C ALA A 6 35.17 45.63 -7.55
N SER A 7 34.79 46.83 -7.07
CA SER A 7 33.85 46.98 -5.95
C SER A 7 32.44 46.53 -6.31
N LEU A 8 31.97 46.80 -7.53
CA LEU A 8 30.64 46.38 -7.97
C LEU A 8 30.54 44.85 -8.09
N GLY A 9 31.59 44.18 -8.58
CA GLY A 9 31.63 42.72 -8.67
C GLY A 9 31.61 42.01 -7.32
N VAL A 10 32.27 42.58 -6.31
CA VAL A 10 32.27 42.02 -4.94
C VAL A 10 30.89 42.14 -4.29
N VAL A 11 30.21 43.27 -4.47
CA VAL A 11 28.86 43.48 -3.92
C VAL A 11 27.85 42.52 -4.56
N ILE A 12 27.88 42.36 -5.89
CA ILE A 12 26.98 41.45 -6.62
C ILE A 12 27.19 39.99 -6.18
N SER A 13 28.45 39.54 -6.10
CA SER A 13 28.76 38.17 -5.65
C SER A 13 28.34 37.93 -4.19
N ALA A 14 28.51 38.91 -3.31
CA ALA A 14 28.08 38.80 -1.92
C ALA A 14 26.55 38.71 -1.81
N THR A 15 25.80 39.49 -2.59
CA THR A 15 24.32 39.42 -2.60
C THR A 15 23.80 38.08 -3.14
N LEU A 16 24.43 37.51 -4.17
CA LEU A 16 24.04 36.21 -4.72
C LEU A 16 24.29 35.06 -3.73
N LEU A 17 25.41 35.10 -2.99
CA LEU A 17 25.70 34.11 -1.94
C LEU A 17 24.68 34.17 -0.79
N VAL A 18 24.24 35.37 -0.39
CA VAL A 18 23.25 35.54 0.68
C VAL A 18 21.86 35.08 0.23
N ALA A 19 21.44 35.39 -0.99
CA ALA A 19 20.16 34.94 -1.55
C ALA A 19 20.11 33.41 -1.79
N ALA A 20 21.25 32.80 -2.15
CA ALA A 20 21.35 31.35 -2.33
C ALA A 20 21.28 30.56 -1.00
N CYS A 21 21.37 31.23 0.15
CA CYS A 21 21.24 30.61 1.48
C CYS A 21 19.80 30.60 2.01
N GLU A 22 18.80 31.08 1.27
CA GLU A 22 17.41 30.90 1.68
C GLU A 22 17.06 29.41 1.66
N ARG A 23 17.03 28.84 2.87
CA ARG A 23 16.68 27.46 3.13
C ARG A 23 15.26 27.21 2.62
N GLU A 24 15.17 26.48 1.52
CA GLU A 24 13.94 25.87 1.01
C GLU A 24 13.15 25.27 2.18
N LYS A 25 12.05 25.94 2.54
CA LYS A 25 11.05 25.37 3.43
C LYS A 25 10.22 24.41 2.58
N ARG A 26 10.60 23.13 2.59
CA ARG A 26 9.69 22.07 2.14
C ARG A 26 8.55 22.00 3.14
N GLU A 27 7.45 22.64 2.82
CA GLU A 27 6.19 22.40 3.52
C GLU A 27 5.82 20.93 3.30
N PHE A 28 5.52 20.21 4.38
CA PHE A 28 5.09 18.82 4.28
C PHE A 28 3.71 18.78 3.62
N ASP A 29 3.65 18.37 2.36
CA ASP A 29 2.39 18.01 1.71
C ASP A 29 1.91 16.70 2.38
N PRO A 30 0.78 16.73 3.12
CA PRO A 30 0.25 15.54 3.79
C PRO A 30 -0.29 14.48 2.81
N GLY A 31 -0.16 14.71 1.50
CA GLY A 31 -0.65 13.85 0.45
C GLY A 31 -2.11 14.17 0.11
N PRO A 32 -2.65 13.49 -0.92
CA PRO A 32 -4.01 13.75 -1.39
C PRO A 32 -5.02 13.58 -0.26
N GLU A 33 -6.08 14.39 -0.27
CA GLU A 33 -7.13 14.44 0.77
C GLU A 33 -7.72 13.05 1.12
N GLY A 34 -7.72 12.13 0.15
CA GLY A 34 -8.08 10.73 0.35
C GLY A 34 -7.18 9.95 1.32
N ALA A 35 -5.96 10.39 1.62
CA ALA A 35 -5.13 9.81 2.68
C ALA A 35 -5.63 10.20 4.09
N GLN A 36 -6.31 11.34 4.22
CA GLN A 36 -6.75 11.90 5.50
C GLN A 36 -8.20 11.52 5.85
N LEU A 37 -9.05 11.30 4.83
CA LEU A 37 -10.48 11.04 5.02
C LEU A 37 -10.78 9.78 5.84
N GLY A 38 -9.91 8.76 5.80
CA GLY A 38 -10.13 7.49 6.48
C GLY A 38 -10.30 7.56 8.00
N LYS A 39 -9.73 8.58 8.65
CA LYS A 39 -9.89 8.80 10.10
C LYS A 39 -11.27 9.31 10.50
N SER A 40 -11.94 10.04 9.60
CA SER A 40 -13.27 10.63 9.84
C SER A 40 -14.41 9.64 9.61
N LEU A 41 -14.19 8.66 8.72
CA LEU A 41 -15.19 7.66 8.36
C LEU A 41 -15.28 6.55 9.42
N SER A 42 -16.45 5.94 9.59
CA SER A 42 -16.65 4.81 10.51
C SER A 42 -17.11 3.56 9.78
N GLY A 43 -16.79 2.37 10.31
CA GLY A 43 -17.31 1.09 9.83
C GLY A 43 -17.17 0.86 8.32
N VAL A 44 -18.30 0.64 7.66
CA VAL A 44 -18.38 0.31 6.22
C VAL A 44 -17.89 1.45 5.34
N ASP A 45 -18.10 2.71 5.73
CA ASP A 45 -17.64 3.85 4.94
C ASP A 45 -16.12 3.95 4.92
N ARG A 46 -15.48 3.60 6.05
CA ARG A 46 -14.02 3.54 6.13
C ARG A 46 -13.44 2.46 5.22
N MET A 47 -13.95 1.23 5.31
CA MET A 47 -13.56 0.13 4.42
C MET A 47 -13.81 0.52 2.95
N SER A 48 -14.98 1.10 2.75
CA SER A 48 -15.49 1.82 1.59
C SER A 48 -14.41 2.58 0.83
N HIS A 49 -13.86 3.52 1.58
CA HIS A 49 -12.93 4.53 1.14
C HIS A 49 -11.59 3.98 0.68
N TYR A 50 -10.96 3.07 1.42
CA TYR A 50 -9.63 2.56 1.02
C TYR A 50 -9.70 1.63 -0.20
N GLU A 51 -10.76 0.83 -0.33
CA GLU A 51 -10.90 -0.09 -1.45
C GLU A 51 -11.19 0.62 -2.79
N ARG A 52 -11.91 1.75 -2.75
CA ARG A 52 -12.22 2.58 -3.92
C ARG A 52 -11.21 3.70 -4.18
N ASN A 53 -10.08 3.71 -3.49
CA ASN A 53 -9.10 4.78 -3.59
C ASN A 53 -7.80 4.27 -4.23
N ALA A 54 -7.56 4.69 -5.48
CA ALA A 54 -6.37 4.32 -6.24
C ALA A 54 -5.07 4.68 -5.54
N HIS A 55 -5.03 5.79 -4.79
CA HIS A 55 -3.86 6.16 -4.00
C HIS A 55 -3.66 5.21 -2.80
N ALA A 56 -4.75 4.80 -2.13
CA ALA A 56 -4.70 3.83 -1.05
C ALA A 56 -4.20 2.46 -1.53
N LEU A 57 -4.71 1.96 -2.66
CA LEU A 57 -4.22 0.72 -3.27
C LEU A 57 -2.75 0.82 -3.70
N ALA A 58 -2.36 1.95 -4.32
CA ALA A 58 -0.96 2.21 -4.69
C ALA A 58 -0.04 2.18 -3.46
N THR A 59 -0.48 2.79 -2.37
CA THR A 59 0.27 2.87 -1.13
C THR A 59 0.35 1.49 -0.49
N GLY A 60 -0.76 0.76 -0.40
CA GLY A 60 -0.81 -0.62 0.07
C GLY A 60 0.17 -1.54 -0.68
N LYS A 61 0.28 -1.40 -2.01
CA LYS A 61 1.28 -2.13 -2.83
C LYS A 61 2.72 -1.82 -2.43
N ARG A 62 3.04 -0.56 -2.11
CA ARG A 62 4.37 -0.17 -1.61
C ARG A 62 4.64 -0.73 -0.21
N LEU A 63 3.64 -0.63 0.67
CA LEU A 63 3.71 -1.14 2.04
C LEU A 63 3.88 -2.66 2.09
N TRP A 64 3.28 -3.40 1.14
CA TRP A 64 3.44 -4.84 0.99
C TRP A 64 4.91 -5.27 0.90
N THR A 65 5.70 -4.54 0.11
CA THR A 65 7.14 -4.76 0.01
C THR A 65 7.88 -4.21 1.23
N TRP A 66 7.54 -3.01 1.69
CA TRP A 66 8.24 -2.36 2.81
C TRP A 66 8.16 -3.19 4.10
N TYR A 67 6.97 -3.71 4.43
CA TYR A 67 6.76 -4.55 5.61
C TYR A 67 7.06 -6.04 5.38
N ASN A 68 7.72 -6.35 4.26
CA ASN A 68 8.17 -7.69 3.87
C ASN A 68 7.03 -8.74 3.83
N CYS A 69 5.80 -8.31 3.49
CA CYS A 69 4.70 -9.24 3.27
C CYS A 69 4.97 -10.16 2.07
N SER A 70 5.63 -9.61 1.04
CA SER A 70 6.07 -10.38 -0.13
C SER A 70 7.08 -11.48 0.18
N GLY A 71 7.84 -11.37 1.28
CA GLY A 71 8.80 -12.40 1.69
C GLY A 71 8.13 -13.74 1.99
N CYS A 72 6.90 -13.72 2.51
CA CYS A 72 6.13 -14.94 2.80
C CYS A 72 5.06 -15.24 1.76
N HIS A 73 4.47 -14.22 1.14
CA HIS A 73 3.31 -14.36 0.26
C HIS A 73 3.60 -14.08 -1.22
N ALA A 74 4.87 -13.87 -1.58
CA ALA A 74 5.35 -13.47 -2.91
C ALA A 74 4.86 -12.07 -3.36
N ASN A 75 5.52 -11.46 -4.35
CA ASN A 75 5.18 -10.11 -4.81
C ASN A 75 3.75 -9.98 -5.35
N GLY A 76 3.23 -11.03 -5.99
CA GLY A 76 1.87 -11.07 -6.54
C GLY A 76 0.83 -11.78 -5.66
N GLY A 77 1.15 -12.08 -4.39
CA GLY A 77 0.23 -12.81 -3.52
C GLY A 77 0.11 -14.30 -3.83
N GLY A 78 1.07 -14.87 -4.57
CA GLY A 78 1.01 -16.27 -4.99
C GLY A 78 1.35 -17.30 -3.91
N GLY A 79 1.79 -16.83 -2.73
CA GLY A 79 2.22 -17.70 -1.64
C GLY A 79 3.66 -18.18 -1.81
N ALA A 80 4.33 -18.40 -0.68
CA ALA A 80 5.64 -19.01 -0.60
C ALA A 80 5.72 -19.81 0.71
N SER A 81 6.24 -19.21 1.78
CA SER A 81 6.14 -19.78 3.14
C SER A 81 4.77 -19.50 3.79
N GLY A 82 4.06 -18.45 3.34
CA GLY A 82 2.67 -18.15 3.67
C GLY A 82 1.71 -18.56 2.55
N PRO A 83 0.39 -18.64 2.83
CA PRO A 83 -0.61 -19.04 1.85
C PRO A 83 -0.72 -18.05 0.68
N ALA A 84 -1.23 -18.53 -0.45
CA ALA A 84 -1.64 -17.65 -1.54
C ALA A 84 -2.80 -16.75 -1.09
N LEU A 85 -2.74 -15.47 -1.48
CA LEU A 85 -3.77 -14.46 -1.23
C LEU A 85 -4.46 -13.99 -2.52
N MET A 86 -4.02 -14.50 -3.67
CA MET A 86 -4.59 -14.21 -4.99
C MET A 86 -5.68 -15.22 -5.41
N ASP A 87 -5.90 -16.30 -4.64
CA ASP A 87 -6.83 -17.37 -4.97
C ASP A 87 -8.12 -17.37 -4.11
N ARG A 88 -8.92 -18.44 -4.25
CA ARG A 88 -10.23 -18.60 -3.58
C ARG A 88 -10.10 -19.27 -2.20
N ALA A 89 -8.91 -19.72 -1.79
CA ALA A 89 -8.69 -20.62 -0.67
C ALA A 89 -8.40 -19.87 0.65
N TRP A 90 -9.36 -19.05 1.09
CA TRP A 90 -9.20 -18.23 2.30
C TRP A 90 -9.50 -19.04 3.57
N ILE A 91 -8.47 -19.26 4.40
CA ILE A 91 -8.55 -20.04 5.64
C ILE A 91 -9.08 -19.24 6.85
N TYR A 92 -8.99 -17.91 6.80
CA TYR A 92 -9.32 -17.02 7.92
C TYR A 92 -10.42 -15.99 7.61
N GLY A 93 -11.14 -16.20 6.51
CA GLY A 93 -12.10 -15.23 5.98
C GLY A 93 -11.47 -14.28 4.96
N TRP A 94 -12.33 -13.76 4.07
CA TRP A 94 -11.95 -12.94 2.93
C TRP A 94 -12.59 -11.55 2.96
N ASP A 95 -13.55 -11.35 3.86
CA ASP A 95 -14.12 -10.03 4.09
C ASP A 95 -13.03 -9.09 4.64
N THR A 96 -13.23 -7.79 4.42
CA THR A 96 -12.26 -6.76 4.76
C THR A 96 -11.90 -6.76 6.25
N ALA A 97 -12.86 -7.04 7.14
CA ALA A 97 -12.60 -7.09 8.58
C ALA A 97 -11.74 -8.30 8.96
N SER A 98 -11.99 -9.47 8.37
CA SER A 98 -11.18 -10.67 8.58
C SER A 98 -9.73 -10.51 8.09
N ILE A 99 -9.54 -9.86 6.95
CA ILE A 99 -8.20 -9.57 6.41
C ILE A 99 -7.49 -8.55 7.32
N TYR A 100 -8.16 -7.43 7.64
CA TYR A 100 -7.61 -6.44 8.56
C TYR A 100 -7.20 -7.07 9.89
N LYS A 101 -8.06 -7.91 10.48
CA LYS A 101 -7.78 -8.61 11.73
C LYS A 101 -6.56 -9.53 11.59
N SER A 102 -6.43 -10.23 10.48
CA SER A 102 -5.28 -11.13 10.24
C SER A 102 -3.96 -10.36 10.16
N ILE A 103 -3.95 -9.17 9.53
CA ILE A 103 -2.76 -8.32 9.45
C ILE A 103 -2.48 -7.66 10.81
N ALA A 104 -3.50 -7.08 11.46
CA ALA A 104 -3.35 -6.37 12.71
C ALA A 104 -2.95 -7.30 13.87
N ASP A 105 -3.58 -8.47 13.98
CA ASP A 105 -3.43 -9.39 15.11
C ASP A 105 -2.43 -10.51 14.82
N GLY A 106 -2.04 -10.69 13.56
CA GLY A 106 -1.28 -11.84 13.11
C GLY A 106 -2.12 -13.12 13.08
N ARG A 107 -1.46 -14.23 12.76
CA ARG A 107 -2.04 -15.58 12.79
C ARG A 107 -1.01 -16.59 13.31
N PRO A 108 -1.46 -17.72 13.90
CA PRO A 108 -0.56 -18.81 14.26
C PRO A 108 0.28 -19.29 13.07
N ASN A 109 1.38 -19.98 13.34
CA ASN A 109 2.30 -20.53 12.34
C ASN A 109 3.12 -19.47 11.58
N GLY A 110 3.47 -18.36 12.23
CA GLY A 110 4.53 -17.47 11.76
C GLY A 110 4.08 -16.19 11.06
N MET A 111 2.77 -15.89 11.00
CA MET A 111 2.29 -14.58 10.53
C MET A 111 2.34 -13.56 11.69
N PRO A 112 3.21 -12.54 11.65
CA PRO A 112 3.38 -11.59 12.75
C PRO A 112 2.18 -10.64 12.88
N ALA A 113 1.97 -10.13 14.10
CA ALA A 113 1.02 -9.06 14.38
C ALA A 113 1.63 -7.68 14.08
N TYR A 114 0.87 -6.82 13.43
CA TYR A 114 1.31 -5.46 13.06
C TYR A 114 0.60 -4.33 13.80
N ARG A 115 -0.44 -4.61 14.61
CA ARG A 115 -1.11 -3.59 15.43
C ARG A 115 -0.08 -2.89 16.33
N GLY A 116 -0.13 -1.56 16.33
CA GLY A 116 0.80 -0.73 17.11
C GLY A 116 2.22 -0.66 16.55
N ARG A 117 2.54 -1.40 15.48
CA ARG A 117 3.82 -1.31 14.75
C ARG A 117 3.66 -0.52 13.44
N ILE A 118 2.49 -0.65 12.82
CA ILE A 118 2.11 0.06 11.60
C ILE A 118 0.98 1.05 11.96
N PRO A 119 1.00 2.28 11.42
CA PRO A 119 -0.12 3.21 11.56
C PRO A 119 -1.44 2.62 11.06
N GLU A 120 -2.54 2.97 11.72
CA GLU A 120 -3.87 2.40 11.43
C GLU A 120 -4.28 2.59 9.96
N ASP A 121 -4.07 3.77 9.39
CA ASP A 121 -4.39 4.05 7.98
C ASP A 121 -3.61 3.14 7.02
N GLN A 122 -2.37 2.82 7.37
CA GLN A 122 -1.52 1.95 6.56
C GLN A 122 -1.95 0.49 6.64
N LEU A 123 -2.49 0.04 7.79
CA LEU A 123 -3.13 -1.29 7.89
C LEU A 123 -4.36 -1.38 6.97
N TRP A 124 -5.17 -0.33 6.89
CA TRP A 124 -6.30 -0.30 5.96
C TRP A 124 -5.88 -0.26 4.50
N GLN A 125 -4.83 0.49 4.16
CA GLN A 125 -4.24 0.48 2.80
C GLN A 125 -3.69 -0.90 2.42
N LEU A 126 -2.98 -1.58 3.35
CA LEU A 126 -2.55 -2.96 3.16
C LEU A 126 -3.73 -3.92 2.97
N THR A 127 -4.76 -3.79 3.78
CA THR A 127 -5.98 -4.60 3.70
C THR A 127 -6.66 -4.45 2.33
N ALA A 128 -6.83 -3.21 1.87
CA ALA A 128 -7.39 -2.90 0.56
C ALA A 128 -6.55 -3.50 -0.57
N TYR A 129 -5.22 -3.38 -0.49
CA TYR A 129 -4.31 -3.99 -1.47
C TYR A 129 -4.40 -5.53 -1.48
N VAL A 130 -4.43 -6.18 -0.32
CA VAL A 130 -4.55 -7.65 -0.22
C VAL A 130 -5.86 -8.14 -0.87
N ARG A 131 -6.96 -7.42 -0.69
CA ARG A 131 -8.22 -7.71 -1.41
C ARG A 131 -8.08 -7.56 -2.92
N SER A 132 -7.34 -6.55 -3.37
CA SER A 132 -7.09 -6.36 -4.80
C SER A 132 -6.31 -7.51 -5.44
N LEU A 133 -5.47 -8.25 -4.69
CA LEU A 133 -4.71 -9.39 -5.20
C LEU A 133 -5.59 -10.55 -5.72
N SER A 134 -6.81 -10.67 -5.19
CA SER A 134 -7.81 -11.69 -5.58
C SER A 134 -8.98 -11.10 -6.39
N GLY A 135 -8.82 -9.87 -6.91
CA GLY A 135 -9.87 -9.16 -7.64
C GLY A 135 -11.08 -8.76 -6.77
N LEU A 136 -10.94 -8.77 -5.44
CA LEU A 136 -12.04 -8.46 -4.51
C LEU A 136 -12.18 -6.95 -4.21
N ALA A 137 -11.21 -6.14 -4.64
CA ALA A 137 -11.33 -4.69 -4.60
C ALA A 137 -12.26 -4.20 -5.73
N PRO A 138 -13.07 -3.14 -5.51
CA PRO A 138 -13.85 -2.51 -6.56
C PRO A 138 -12.98 -2.02 -7.72
N GLN A 139 -13.47 -2.20 -8.94
CA GLN A 139 -12.75 -1.86 -10.18
C GLN A 139 -12.57 -0.36 -10.39
N ASP A 140 -13.46 0.46 -9.82
CA ASP A 140 -13.39 1.93 -9.81
C ASP A 140 -12.29 2.46 -8.89
N GLY A 141 -11.82 1.65 -7.94
CA GLY A 141 -10.68 1.97 -7.09
C GLY A 141 -9.33 1.61 -7.72
N ALA A 142 -9.32 0.77 -8.74
CA ALA A 142 -8.10 0.32 -9.41
C ALA A 142 -7.29 1.53 -9.89
N PRO A 143 -5.98 1.59 -9.62
CA PRO A 143 -5.17 2.61 -10.25
C PRO A 143 -5.20 2.37 -11.77
N ASN A 144 -5.83 3.30 -12.47
CA ASN A 144 -6.08 3.28 -13.92
C ASN A 144 -4.80 3.59 -14.72
N ARG A 145 -3.66 3.01 -14.31
CA ARG A 145 -2.41 3.09 -15.03
C ARG A 145 -2.31 1.90 -15.96
N ASP A 146 -2.18 2.21 -17.25
CA ASP A 146 -1.92 1.24 -18.30
C ASP A 146 -0.53 0.65 -18.09
N ASP A 147 -0.45 -0.35 -17.23
CA ASP A 147 0.74 -1.18 -17.05
C ASP A 147 0.91 -2.16 -18.23
N ALA A 148 0.50 -1.78 -19.45
CA ALA A 148 0.47 -2.62 -20.66
C ALA A 148 1.86 -3.13 -21.08
N PHE A 149 2.94 -2.55 -20.53
CA PHE A 149 4.32 -3.02 -20.70
C PHE A 149 4.78 -3.99 -19.59
N LEU A 150 3.96 -4.26 -18.57
CA LEU A 150 4.20 -5.32 -17.59
C LEU A 150 3.65 -6.65 -18.12
N THR A 151 4.41 -7.73 -17.91
CA THR A 151 4.04 -9.10 -18.31
C THR A 151 2.81 -9.65 -17.56
N ARG A 152 2.18 -8.87 -16.67
CA ARG A 152 1.07 -9.28 -15.81
C ARG A 152 0.01 -8.20 -15.79
N THR A 153 -1.25 -8.59 -15.98
CA THR A 153 -2.44 -7.75 -15.77
C THR A 153 -2.41 -7.14 -14.35
N PRO A 154 -2.72 -5.84 -14.18
CA PRO A 154 -2.77 -5.26 -12.84
C PRO A 154 -3.73 -6.05 -11.96
N GLU A 155 -3.37 -6.19 -10.68
CA GLU A 155 -4.07 -7.11 -9.78
C GLU A 155 -5.55 -6.74 -9.63
N SER A 156 -5.85 -5.45 -9.72
CA SER A 156 -7.21 -4.93 -9.68
C SER A 156 -8.07 -5.39 -10.85
N PHE A 157 -7.51 -5.60 -12.05
CA PHE A 157 -8.25 -6.07 -13.23
C PHE A 157 -8.29 -7.59 -13.38
N SER A 158 -7.85 -8.34 -12.36
CA SER A 158 -7.98 -9.81 -12.36
C SER A 158 -9.42 -10.22 -12.06
N ASP A 159 -9.86 -11.35 -12.63
CA ASP A 159 -11.19 -11.89 -12.39
C ASP A 159 -11.45 -12.11 -10.89
N GLN A 160 -12.65 -11.76 -10.43
CA GLN A 160 -13.00 -11.85 -9.01
C GLN A 160 -12.95 -13.30 -8.52
N GLN A 161 -12.01 -13.57 -7.63
CA GLN A 161 -11.76 -14.92 -7.14
C GLN A 161 -12.51 -15.14 -5.82
N LYS A 162 -13.85 -15.02 -5.88
CA LYS A 162 -14.74 -15.09 -4.69
C LYS A 162 -14.60 -16.44 -3.97
N PRO A 163 -14.36 -16.52 -2.66
CA PRO A 163 -13.94 -17.78 -2.03
C PRO A 163 -14.96 -18.90 -2.08
N GLN A 164 -14.45 -20.13 -2.21
CA GLN A 164 -15.21 -21.34 -1.90
C GLN A 164 -15.05 -21.65 -0.41
N PRO A 165 -16.07 -22.20 0.28
CA PRO A 165 -15.91 -22.68 1.64
C PRO A 165 -14.71 -23.63 1.68
N ALA A 166 -13.79 -23.41 2.61
CA ALA A 166 -12.62 -24.26 2.80
C ALA A 166 -13.08 -25.72 2.81
N GLN A 167 -12.80 -26.45 1.73
CA GLN A 167 -13.02 -27.89 1.74
C GLN A 167 -12.12 -28.42 2.85
N PRO A 168 -12.65 -29.18 3.83
CA PRO A 168 -11.81 -29.77 4.86
C PRO A 168 -10.72 -30.57 4.13
N SER A 169 -9.47 -30.16 4.34
CA SER A 169 -8.31 -30.81 3.73
C SER A 169 -8.45 -32.31 3.98
N ALA A 170 -8.57 -33.09 2.91
CA ALA A 170 -8.66 -34.53 2.99
C ALA A 170 -7.39 -35.03 3.67
N ALA A 171 -7.51 -35.36 4.96
CA ALA A 171 -6.53 -36.11 5.70
C ALA A 171 -6.50 -37.54 5.14
N THR A 172 -5.82 -37.71 4.02
CA THR A 172 -5.33 -39.01 3.55
C THR A 172 -3.90 -39.08 4.12
N GLY A 173 -3.62 -39.75 5.25
CA GLY A 173 -4.10 -41.08 5.56
C GLY A 173 -3.41 -42.11 4.66
N GLN A 174 -2.08 -42.03 4.51
CA GLN A 174 -1.28 -43.12 3.94
C GLN A 174 -0.54 -43.81 5.08
N ARG A 175 -1.02 -45.02 5.37
CA ARG A 175 -0.29 -46.06 6.09
C ARG A 175 0.85 -46.59 5.24
#